data_AF-A0A6P0VY44-F1
#
_entry.id   AF-A0A6P0VY44-F1
#
_cell.length_a   1.000
_cell.length_b   1.000
_cell.length_c   1.000
_cell.angle_alpha   90.00
_cell.angle_beta   90.00
_cell.angle_gamma   90.00
#
_symmetry.space_group_name_H-M   'P 1'
#
loop_
_entity.id
_entity.type
_entity.pdbx_description
1 polymer ?
#
loop_
_entity_poly.entity_id
_entity_poly.type
_entity_poly.pdbx_seq_one_letter_code
_entity_poly.pdbx_strand_id
1 'polypeptide(L)' 'MAREDISRMLPDDFAIVREYLQRRSKMKIAARTKLATQLAERVQEILGMEERPLKVDVDHFLEAVYLAYQQQSRGK' A
#
# COMPACT_ATOMS: atom_id res chain seq x y z
N MET A 1 5.78 18.91 6.14
CA MET A 1 4.78 17.84 5.86
C MET A 1 5.10 17.29 4.48
N ALA A 2 5.81 16.16 4.41
CA ALA A 2 6.07 15.51 3.13
C ALA A 2 4.73 14.98 2.61
N ARG A 3 4.20 15.60 1.55
CA ARG A 3 3.11 15.00 0.78
C ARG A 3 3.78 13.88 -0.01
N GLU A 4 3.61 12.66 0.45
CA GLU A 4 4.10 11.49 -0.26
C GLU A 4 3.45 11.48 -1.65
N ASP A 5 4.28 11.52 -2.68
CA ASP A 5 3.81 11.77 -4.04
C ASP A 5 3.26 10.46 -4.61
N ILE A 6 1.99 10.17 -4.31
CA ILE A 6 1.28 8.98 -4.79
C ILE A 6 1.32 8.85 -6.32
N SER A 7 1.59 9.96 -7.03
CA SER A 7 1.84 9.98 -8.48
C SER A 7 3.00 9.11 -8.94
N ARG A 8 3.92 8.74 -8.04
CA ARG A 8 5.03 7.81 -8.32
C ARG A 8 4.58 6.36 -8.45
N MET A 9 3.41 6.03 -7.90
CA MET A 9 2.85 4.69 -7.99
C MET A 9 2.27 4.45 -9.38
N LEU A 10 2.73 3.41 -10.07
CA LEU A 10 2.19 3.06 -11.38
C LEU A 10 0.90 2.24 -11.23
N PRO A 11 0.04 2.20 -12.27
CA PRO A 11 -1.17 1.38 -12.26
C PRO A 11 -0.92 -0.11 -12.01
N ASP A 12 0.24 -0.62 -12.43
CA ASP A 12 0.63 -2.02 -12.24
C ASP A 12 0.98 -2.31 -10.78
N ASP A 13 1.80 -1.45 -10.15
CA ASP A 13 2.08 -1.55 -8.71
C ASP A 13 0.81 -1.39 -7.87
N PHE A 14 -0.11 -0.51 -8.28
CA PHE A 14 -1.43 -0.38 -7.66
C PHE A 14 -2.28 -1.64 -7.81
N ALA A 15 -2.24 -2.32 -8.95
CA ALA A 15 -2.98 -3.55 -9.17
C ALA A 15 -2.56 -4.66 -8.20
N ILE A 16 -1.27 -4.72 -7.85
CA ILE A 16 -0.74 -5.66 -6.85
C ILE A 16 -1.31 -5.35 -5.46
N VAL A 17 -1.33 -4.08 -5.04
CA VAL A 17 -1.92 -3.68 -3.74
C VAL A 17 -3.42 -4.00 -3.70
N ARG A 18 -4.16 -3.69 -4.76
CA ARG A 18 -5.58 -4.03 -4.88
C ARG A 18 -5.80 -5.54 -4.78
N GLU A 19 -5.01 -6.34 -5.48
CA GLU A 19 -5.14 -7.79 -5.47
C GLU A 19 -4.90 -8.36 -4.06
N TYR A 20 -3.86 -7.89 -3.38
CA TYR A 20 -3.60 -8.25 -1.99
C TYR A 20 -4.82 -7.95 -1.10
N LEU A 21 -5.35 -6.72 -1.15
CA LEU A 21 -6.52 -6.31 -0.33
C LEU A 21 -7.76 -7.16 -0.61
N GLN A 22 -7.97 -7.61 -1.85
CA GLN A 22 -9.09 -8.49 -2.21
C GLN A 22 -8.92 -9.92 -1.70
N ARG A 23 -7.68 -10.42 -1.65
CA ARG A 23 -7.37 -11.81 -1.29
C ARG A 23 -7.05 -11.99 0.20
N ARG A 24 -6.68 -10.92 0.93
CA ARG A 24 -6.21 -10.97 2.33
C ARG A 24 -7.14 -11.73 3.27
N SER A 25 -8.45 -11.63 3.08
CA SER A 25 -9.47 -12.29 3.92
C SER A 25 -9.51 -13.82 3.76
N LYS A 26 -8.95 -14.34 2.66
CA LYS A 26 -8.87 -15.79 2.38
C LYS A 26 -7.51 -16.38 2.75
N MET A 27 -6.56 -15.56 3.19
CA MET A 27 -5.20 -16.00 3.53
C MET A 27 -5.11 -16.43 5.00
N LYS A 28 -4.24 -17.40 5.26
CA LYS A 28 -3.80 -17.71 6.64
C LYS A 28 -3.05 -16.51 7.21
N ILE A 29 -3.23 -16.24 8.51
CA ILE A 29 -2.66 -15.07 9.20
C ILE A 29 -1.16 -14.92 8.93
N ALA A 30 -0.37 -15.99 9.09
CA ALA A 30 1.08 -15.93 8.86
C ALA A 30 1.47 -15.56 7.42
N ALA A 31 0.72 -16.08 6.43
CA ALA A 31 0.93 -15.74 5.02
C ALA A 31 0.50 -14.30 4.71
N ARG A 32 -0.61 -13.86 5.30
CA ARG A 32 -1.10 -12.47 5.20
C ARG A 32 -0.03 -11.52 5.72
N THR A 33 0.43 -11.68 6.96
CA THR A 33 1.44 -10.82 7.58
C THR A 33 2.72 -10.76 6.73
N LYS A 34 3.23 -11.91 6.29
CA LYS A 34 4.46 -11.94 5.47
C LYS A 34 4.28 -11.20 4.14
N LEU A 35 3.15 -11.37 3.46
CA LEU A 35 2.89 -10.71 2.18
C LEU A 35 2.62 -9.21 2.36
N ALA A 36 1.87 -8.84 3.40
CA ALA A 36 1.59 -7.46 3.75
C ALA A 36 2.88 -6.69 3.99
N THR A 37 3.80 -7.26 4.78
CA THR A 37 5.10 -6.62 5.10
C THR A 37 5.90 -6.35 3.84
N GLN A 38 6.14 -7.37 3.01
CA GLN A 38 6.89 -7.24 1.75
C GLN A 38 6.24 -6.22 0.80
N LEU A 39 4.93 -6.27 0.66
CA LEU A 39 4.20 -5.36 -0.22
C LEU A 39 4.32 -3.92 0.28
N ALA A 40 4.24 -3.72 1.59
CA ALA A 40 4.33 -2.39 2.17
C ALA A 40 5.75 -1.83 2.12
N GLU A 41 6.79 -2.64 2.28
CA GLU A 41 8.18 -2.23 2.03
C GLU A 41 8.35 -1.76 0.58
N ARG A 42 7.89 -2.55 -0.39
CA ARG A 42 7.94 -2.16 -1.82
C ARG A 42 7.20 -0.86 -2.10
N VAL A 43 6.02 -0.67 -1.51
CA VAL A 43 5.24 0.56 -1.66
C VAL A 43 5.96 1.75 -1.04
N GLN A 44 6.62 1.58 0.10
CA GLN A 44 7.45 2.63 0.69
C GLN A 44 8.59 3.03 -0.24
N GLU A 45 9.27 2.06 -0.85
CA GLU A 45 10.33 2.33 -1.82
C GLU A 45 9.82 3.12 -3.03
N ILE A 46 8.68 2.72 -3.60
CA ILE A 46 8.04 3.42 -4.74
C ILE A 46 7.70 4.86 -4.36
N LEU A 47 7.18 5.08 -3.16
CA LEU A 47 6.76 6.40 -2.68
C LEU A 47 7.93 7.23 -2.14
N GLY A 48 9.12 6.64 -1.99
CA GLY A 48 10.29 7.29 -1.39
C GLY A 48 10.09 7.60 0.10
N MET A 49 9.36 6.75 0.81
CA MET A 49 9.12 6.86 2.25
C MET A 49 10.29 6.23 3.01
N GLU A 50 11.09 7.07 3.67
CA GLU A 50 12.25 6.61 4.46
C GLU A 50 11.82 5.82 5.70
N GLU A 51 10.70 6.20 6.32
CA GLU A 51 10.19 5.54 7.53
C GLU A 51 8.66 5.44 7.51
N ARG A 52 8.13 4.29 7.97
CA ARG A 52 6.68 4.15 8.22
C ARG A 52 6.38 4.72 9.61
N PRO A 53 5.28 5.47 9.81
CA PRO A 53 4.86 5.81 11.15
C PRO A 53 4.64 4.52 11.98
N LEU A 54 5.45 4.33 13.03
CA LEU A 54 5.57 3.10 13.84
C LEU A 54 4.24 2.58 14.45
N LYS A 55 3.16 3.33 14.35
CA LYS A 55 1.85 2.99 14.93
C LYS A 55 0.83 2.47 13.92
N VAL A 56 1.17 2.39 12.64
CA VAL A 56 0.23 1.95 11.60
C VAL A 56 0.46 0.49 11.27
N ASP A 57 -0.59 -0.32 11.46
CA ASP A 57 -0.62 -1.70 11.01
C ASP A 57 -0.41 -1.79 9.49
N VAL A 58 0.27 -2.84 9.05
CA VAL A 58 0.68 -2.98 7.64
C VAL A 58 -0.53 -3.06 6.70
N ASP A 59 -1.62 -3.72 7.10
CA ASP A 59 -2.85 -3.79 6.31
C ASP A 59 -3.50 -2.39 6.18
N HIS A 60 -3.50 -1.60 7.25
CA HIS A 60 -4.03 -0.22 7.23
C HIS A 60 -3.19 0.71 6.36
N PHE A 61 -1.87 0.56 6.37
CA PHE A 61 -0.99 1.32 5.49
C PHE A 61 -1.30 1.05 4.01
N LEU A 62 -1.42 -0.24 3.63
CA LEU A 62 -1.75 -0.62 2.26
C LEU A 62 -3.15 -0.15 1.83
N GLU A 63 -4.10 -0.16 2.75
CA GLU A 63 -5.44 0.38 2.51
C GLU A 63 -5.43 1.90 2.32
N ALA A 64 -4.65 2.63 3.12
CA ALA A 64 -4.49 4.08 2.97
C ALA A 64 -3.87 4.44 1.60
N VAL A 65 -2.84 3.71 1.17
CA VAL A 65 -2.22 3.90 -0.15
C VAL A 65 -3.23 3.63 -1.27
N TYR A 66 -4.02 2.55 -1.15
CA TYR A 66 -5.08 2.24 -2.12
C TYR A 66 -6.10 3.38 -2.23
N LEU A 67 -6.60 3.90 -1.10
CA LEU A 67 -7.55 5.01 -1.07
C LEU A 67 -6.95 6.31 -1.63
N ALA A 68 -5.68 6.59 -1.34
CA ALA A 68 -4.99 7.78 -1.84
C ALA A 68 -4.84 7.72 -3.37
N TYR A 69 -4.45 6.56 -3.91
CA TYR A 69 -4.37 6.36 -5.36
C TYR A 69 -5.73 6.48 -6.05
N GLN A 70 -6.79 5.91 -5.47
CA GLN A 70 -8.14 6.04 -6.02
C GLN A 70 -8.63 7.50 -6.04
N GLN A 71 -8.35 8.26 -4.98
CA GLN A 71 -8.71 9.67 -4.92
C GLN A 71 -7.96 10.50 -5.97
N GLN A 72 -6.66 10.24 -6.16
CA GLN A 72 -5.88 10.88 -7.22
C GLN A 72 -6.45 10.57 -8.61
N SER A 73 -6.81 9.32 -8.87
CA SER A 73 -7.38 8.91 -10.16
C SER A 73 -8.79 9.45 -10.40
N ARG A 74 -9.57 9.73 -9.36
CA ARG A 74 -10.92 10.31 -9.47
C ARG A 74 -10.91 11.83 -9.64
N GLY A 75 -9.85 12.50 -9.20
CA GLY A 75 -9.67 13.94 -9.32
C GLY A 75 -9.02 14.39 -10.64
N LYS A 76 -8.86 13.48 -11.60
CA LYS A 76 -8.41 13.77 -12.97
C LYS A 76 -9.57 13.77 -13.96
#